data_AF-A0A1B7LYA1-F1
#
_entry.id   AF-A0A1B7LYA1-F1
#
_cell.length_a   1.000
_cell.length_b   1.000
_cell.length_c   1.000
_cell.angle_alpha   90.00
_cell.angle_beta   90.00
_cell.angle_gamma   90.00
#
_symmetry.space_group_name_H-M   'P 1'
#
loop_
_entity.id
_entity.type
_entity.pdbx_description
1 polymer ?
#
loop_
_entity_poly.entity_id
_entity_poly.type
_entity_poly.pdbx_seq_one_letter_code
_entity_poly.pdbx_strand_id
1 'polypeptide(L)'
;MNLVTMPIVAILVGLFVRSRLLGAVLYLSIQAIVFTFQTLAVLLAWRAGQGVFGDATEAGVFGPAPTGIPIVFSETELWLYGLINVVILSVGVALTVGIISLRARRRTRTESTITAQPAV
;
A
#
# COMPACT_ATOMS: atom_id res chain seq x y z
N MET A 1 0.94 4.40 -8.90
CA MET A 1 2.22 4.22 -8.18
C MET A 1 2.07 3.40 -6.90
N ASN A 2 0.99 3.54 -6.12
CA ASN A 2 0.70 2.65 -4.99
C ASN A 2 0.63 1.15 -5.34
N LEU A 3 0.13 0.76 -6.51
CA LEU A 3 0.00 -0.66 -6.87
C LEU A 3 1.33 -1.43 -6.98
N VAL A 4 2.45 -0.76 -7.23
CA VAL A 4 3.78 -1.40 -7.36
C VAL A 4 4.57 -1.29 -6.06
N THR A 5 4.55 -0.12 -5.42
CA THR A 5 5.27 0.10 -4.15
C THR A 5 4.66 -0.70 -3.01
N MET A 6 3.34 -0.83 -2.99
CA MET A 6 2.60 -1.55 -1.97
C MET A 6 3.05 -3.02 -1.82
N PRO A 7 3.02 -3.88 -2.87
CA PRO A 7 3.39 -5.28 -2.72
C PRO A 7 4.86 -5.43 -2.33
N ILE A 8 5.75 -4.60 -2.87
CA ILE A 8 7.18 -4.62 -2.52
C ILE A 8 7.36 -4.33 -1.03
N VAL A 9 6.80 -3.23 -0.53
CA VAL A 9 6.89 -2.85 0.89
C VAL A 9 6.23 -3.91 1.78
N ALA A 10 5.04 -4.39 1.40
CA ALA A 10 4.32 -5.41 2.17
C ALA A 10 5.11 -6.71 2.30
N ILE A 11 5.76 -7.14 1.21
CA ILE A 11 6.63 -8.32 1.18
C ILE A 11 7.87 -8.10 2.05
N LEU A 12 8.60 -7.00 1.87
CA LEU A 12 9.81 -6.70 2.64
C LEU A 12 9.50 -6.66 4.14
N VAL A 13 8.47 -5.92 4.55
CA VAL A 13 8.06 -5.85 5.96
C VAL A 13 7.68 -7.24 6.48
N GLY A 14 6.93 -8.02 5.70
CA GLY A 14 6.56 -9.39 6.07
C GLY A 14 7.76 -10.32 6.23
N LEU A 15 8.80 -10.15 5.41
CA LEU A 15 10.03 -10.94 5.41
C LEU A 15 11.01 -10.57 6.53
N PHE A 16 11.04 -9.33 6.99
CA PHE A 16 12.00 -8.88 8.02
C PHE A 16 11.39 -8.77 9.43
N VAL A 17 10.08 -8.49 9.55
CA VAL A 17 9.44 -8.30 10.87
C VAL A 17 8.87 -9.61 11.40
N ARG A 18 9.04 -9.89 12.70
CA ARG A 18 8.54 -11.12 13.35
C ARG A 18 7.13 -10.98 13.94
N SER A 19 6.79 -9.81 14.50
CA SER A 19 5.48 -9.57 15.10
C SER A 19 4.48 -9.08 14.06
N ARG A 20 3.27 -9.66 14.06
CA ARG A 20 2.19 -9.28 13.14
C ARG A 20 1.77 -7.82 13.34
N LEU A 21 1.62 -7.40 14.60
CA LEU A 21 1.22 -6.03 14.93
C LEU A 21 2.29 -5.03 14.51
N LEU A 22 3.56 -5.28 14.86
CA LEU A 22 4.66 -4.40 14.44
C LEU A 22 4.80 -4.35 12.91
N GLY A 23 4.59 -5.48 12.22
CA GLY A 23 4.61 -5.53 10.77
C GLY A 23 3.49 -4.69 10.14
N ALA A 24 2.26 -4.82 10.65
CA ALA A 24 1.14 -4.01 10.19
C ALA A 24 1.36 -2.52 10.45
N VAL A 25 1.80 -2.14 11.66
CA VAL A 25 2.10 -0.74 12.01
C VAL A 25 3.21 -0.19 11.13
N LEU A 26 4.32 -0.91 10.96
CA LEU A 26 5.43 -0.46 10.10
C LEU A 26 4.99 -0.28 8.65
N TYR A 27 4.24 -1.24 8.11
CA TYR A 27 3.68 -1.15 6.77
C TYR A 27 2.79 0.10 6.63
N LEU A 28 1.86 0.32 7.56
CA LEU A 28 0.97 1.48 7.56
C LEU A 28 1.73 2.80 7.66
N SER A 29 2.75 2.87 8.53
CA SER A 29 3.59 4.08 8.68
C SER A 29 4.33 4.41 7.38
N ILE A 30 4.93 3.41 6.71
CA ILE A 30 5.59 3.62 5.42
C ILE A 30 4.59 4.10 4.37
N GLN A 31 3.41 3.47 4.30
CA GLN A 31 2.38 3.87 3.33
C GLN A 31 1.83 5.26 3.60
N ALA A 32 1.66 5.68 4.86
CA ALA A 32 1.22 7.03 5.19
C ALA A 32 2.20 8.10 4.66
N ILE A 33 3.50 7.85 4.80
CA ILE A 33 4.54 8.75 4.28
C ILE A 33 4.50 8.79 2.75
N VAL A 34 4.54 7.62 2.11
CA VAL A 34 4.54 7.52 0.63
C VAL A 34 3.29 8.15 0.04
N PHE A 35 2.12 7.86 0.62
CA PHE A 35 0.83 8.41 0.18
C PHE A 35 0.80 9.94 0.26
N THR A 36 1.43 10.54 1.27
CA THR A 36 1.49 12.00 1.42
C THR A 36 2.23 12.64 0.25
N PHE A 37 3.45 12.17 -0.06
CA PHE A 37 4.23 12.68 -1.18
C PHE A 37 3.60 12.37 -2.54
N GLN A 38 3.01 11.17 -2.68
CA GLN A 38 2.35 10.79 -3.93
C GLN A 38 1.12 11.65 -4.20
N THR A 39 0.28 11.90 -3.18
CA THR A 39 -0.91 12.76 -3.31
C THR A 39 -0.51 14.18 -3.71
N LEU A 40 0.53 14.72 -3.09
CA LEU A 40 1.07 16.03 -3.45
C LEU A 40 1.61 16.05 -4.90
N ALA A 41 2.36 15.03 -5.31
CA ALA A 41 2.90 14.92 -6.66
C ALA A 41 1.79 14.83 -7.71
N VAL A 42 0.73 14.04 -7.46
CA VAL A 42 -0.44 13.94 -8.33
C VAL A 42 -1.15 15.29 -8.43
N LEU A 43 -1.36 15.97 -7.30
CA LEU A 43 -2.01 17.29 -7.29
C LEU A 43 -1.21 18.32 -8.11
N LEU A 44 0.11 18.36 -7.95
CA LEU A 44 0.98 19.27 -8.70
C LEU A 44 1.03 18.91 -10.18
N ALA A 45 1.09 17.63 -10.53
CA ALA A 45 1.08 17.16 -11.92
C ALA A 45 -0.24 17.49 -12.62
N TRP A 46 -1.37 17.25 -11.94
CA TRP A 46 -2.69 17.62 -12.44
C TRP A 46 -2.82 19.13 -12.68
N ARG A 47 -2.34 19.95 -11.73
CA ARG A 47 -2.34 21.41 -11.89
C ARG A 47 -1.38 21.90 -12.99
N ALA A 48 -0.34 21.14 -13.29
CA ALA A 48 0.59 21.43 -14.39
C ALA A 48 0.10 20.90 -15.75
N GLY A 49 -1.06 20.24 -15.81
CA GLY A 49 -1.57 19.58 -17.02
C GLY A 49 -0.69 18.40 -17.46
N GLN A 50 0.14 17.86 -16.57
CA GLN A 50 1.06 16.77 -16.87
C GLN A 50 0.38 15.42 -16.63
N GLY A 51 0.04 14.72 -17.73
CA GLY A 51 -0.61 13.39 -17.72
C GLY A 51 0.18 12.24 -17.11
N VAL A 52 1.36 12.48 -16.55
CA VAL A 52 2.31 11.42 -16.18
C VAL A 52 1.88 10.65 -14.92
N PHE A 53 1.15 11.28 -13.99
CA PHE A 53 0.76 10.68 -12.72
C PHE A 53 -0.74 10.41 -12.63
N GLY A 54 -1.17 9.22 -13.05
CA GLY A 54 -2.56 8.79 -12.96
C GLY A 54 -3.44 9.31 -14.09
N ASP A 55 -2.85 9.61 -15.25
CA ASP A 55 -3.53 10.24 -16.38
C ASP A 55 -4.19 11.55 -15.97
N ALA A 56 -3.42 12.45 -15.35
CA ALA A 56 -3.86 13.77 -14.96
C ALA A 56 -3.82 14.73 -16.17
N THR A 57 -4.49 14.35 -17.25
CA THR A 57 -4.72 15.18 -18.45
C THR A 57 -6.14 15.72 -18.46
N GLU A 58 -6.44 16.68 -19.33
CA GLU A 58 -7.81 17.19 -19.50
C GLU A 58 -8.83 16.12 -19.94
N ALA A 59 -8.35 14.98 -20.47
CA ALA A 59 -9.14 13.83 -20.86
C ALA A 59 -9.05 12.65 -19.87
N GLY A 60 -8.35 12.83 -18.75
CA GLY A 60 -7.98 11.75 -17.85
C GLY A 60 -8.79 11.68 -16.55
N VAL A 61 -8.32 10.87 -15.60
CA VAL A 61 -9.11 10.38 -14.45
C VAL A 61 -9.60 11.48 -13.49
N PHE A 62 -8.92 12.63 -13.48
CA PHE A 62 -9.26 13.78 -12.62
C PHE A 62 -10.01 14.90 -13.37
N GLY A 63 -10.30 14.72 -14.66
CA GLY A 63 -10.92 15.73 -15.50
C GLY A 63 -10.02 16.95 -15.77
N PRO A 64 -10.59 18.01 -16.37
CA PRO A 64 -9.86 19.22 -16.73
C PRO A 64 -9.09 19.81 -15.56
N ALA A 65 -7.85 20.23 -15.82
CA ALA A 65 -7.06 20.94 -14.81
C ALA A 65 -7.81 22.23 -14.39
N PRO A 66 -7.82 22.58 -13.10
CA PRO A 66 -8.59 23.71 -12.62
C PRO A 66 -7.92 25.01 -13.09
N THR A 67 -8.72 25.91 -13.64
CA THR A 67 -8.26 27.21 -14.15
C THR A 67 -8.15 28.28 -13.05
N GLY A 68 -8.59 27.99 -11.82
CA GLY A 68 -8.60 28.91 -10.69
C GLY A 68 -8.84 28.24 -9.33
N ILE A 69 -8.95 29.05 -8.27
CA ILE A 69 -9.24 28.64 -6.89
C ILE A 69 -10.59 29.28 -6.51
N PRO A 70 -11.54 28.55 -5.87
CA PRO A 70 -11.43 27.22 -5.28
C PRO A 70 -11.56 26.07 -6.28
N ILE A 71 -10.87 24.98 -5.98
CA ILE A 71 -10.96 23.73 -6.73
C ILE A 71 -12.30 23.06 -6.39
N VAL A 72 -13.11 22.74 -7.40
CA VAL A 72 -14.40 22.06 -7.24
C VAL A 72 -14.20 20.57 -7.47
N PHE A 73 -14.70 19.74 -6.56
CA PHE A 73 -14.60 18.29 -6.63
C PHE A 73 -15.99 17.65 -6.56
N SER A 74 -16.18 16.52 -7.24
CA SER A 74 -17.34 15.66 -7.04
C SER A 74 -17.19 14.89 -5.72
N GLU A 75 -18.17 14.99 -4.82
CA GLU A 75 -18.17 14.25 -3.55
C GLU A 75 -18.09 12.73 -3.79
N THR A 76 -18.81 12.24 -4.80
CA THR A 76 -18.81 10.81 -5.16
C THR A 76 -17.44 10.32 -5.59
N GLU A 77 -16.72 11.11 -6.40
CA GLU A 77 -15.37 10.77 -6.85
C GLU A 77 -14.38 10.79 -5.70
N LEU A 78 -14.51 11.75 -4.78
CA LEU A 78 -13.70 11.82 -3.56
C LEU A 78 -13.89 10.56 -2.70
N TRP A 79 -15.14 10.15 -2.47
CA TRP A 79 -15.43 8.94 -1.69
C TRP A 79 -14.96 7.66 -2.37
N LEU A 80 -15.15 7.54 -3.69
CA LEU A 80 -14.65 6.40 -4.47
C LEU A 80 -13.12 6.32 -4.42
N TYR A 81 -12.44 7.46 -4.57
CA TYR A 81 -10.98 7.53 -4.45
C TYR A 81 -10.52 7.08 -3.05
N GLY A 82 -11.18 7.57 -1.99
CA GLY A 82 -10.92 7.14 -0.62
C GLY A 82 -11.12 5.63 -0.42
N LEU A 83 -12.25 5.09 -0.88
CA LEU A 83 -12.59 3.67 -0.78
C LEU A 83 -11.56 2.78 -1.46
N ILE A 84 -11.16 3.11 -2.69
CA ILE A 84 -10.15 2.34 -3.44
C ILE A 84 -8.83 2.33 -2.68
N ASN A 85 -8.40 3.46 -2.11
CA ASN A 85 -7.17 3.51 -1.32
C ASN A 85 -7.28 2.66 -0.04
N VAL A 86 -8.43 2.65 0.64
CA VAL A 86 -8.66 1.78 1.80
C VAL A 86 -8.55 0.31 1.43
N VAL A 87 -9.14 -0.10 0.29
CA VAL A 87 -9.04 -1.49 -0.21
C VAL A 87 -7.58 -1.86 -0.49
N ILE A 88 -6.86 -1.01 -1.23
CA ILE A 88 -5.44 -1.25 -1.55
C ILE A 88 -4.62 -1.38 -0.26
N LEU A 89 -4.80 -0.47 0.70
CA LEU A 89 -4.09 -0.50 1.98
C LEU A 89 -4.38 -1.80 2.75
N SER A 90 -5.64 -2.23 2.77
CA SER A 90 -6.09 -3.44 3.46
C SER A 90 -5.46 -4.71 2.87
N VAL A 91 -5.36 -4.80 1.55
CA VAL A 91 -4.69 -5.93 0.87
C VAL A 91 -3.21 -6.00 1.31
N GLY A 92 -2.57 -4.86 1.53
CA GLY A 92 -1.14 -4.82 1.86
C GLY A 92 -0.89 -5.23 3.30
N VAL A 93 -1.74 -4.79 4.22
CA VAL A 93 -1.77 -5.28 5.60
C VAL A 93 -1.98 -6.80 5.60
N ALA A 94 -2.96 -7.30 4.84
CA ALA A 94 -3.25 -8.72 4.76
C ALA A 94 -2.05 -9.52 4.21
N LEU A 95 -1.36 -9.00 3.19
CA LEU A 95 -0.17 -9.61 2.62
C LEU A 95 0.98 -9.66 3.64
N THR A 96 1.28 -8.55 4.32
CA THR A 96 2.31 -8.49 5.37
C THR A 96 2.02 -9.48 6.50
N VAL A 97 0.80 -9.48 7.03
CA VAL A 97 0.39 -10.40 8.11
C VAL A 97 0.42 -11.85 7.64
N GLY A 98 0.00 -12.12 6.40
CA GLY A 98 0.03 -13.43 5.77
C GLY A 98 1.44 -14.01 5.69
N ILE A 99 2.42 -13.23 5.20
CA ILE A 99 3.83 -13.65 5.10
C ILE A 99 4.40 -13.96 6.49
N ILE A 100 4.16 -13.10 7.48
CA ILE A 100 4.61 -13.30 8.85
C ILE A 100 4.03 -14.60 9.43
N SER A 101 2.73 -14.83 9.21
CA SER A 101 2.01 -15.99 9.71
C SER A 101 2.47 -17.30 9.05
N LEU A 102 2.70 -17.29 7.74
CA LEU A 102 3.25 -18.44 7.01
C LEU A 102 4.65 -18.79 7.51
N ARG A 103 5.51 -17.79 7.73
CA ARG A 103 6.88 -18.02 8.22
C ARG A 103 6.89 -18.58 9.64
N ALA A 104 6.01 -18.08 10.51
CA ALA A 104 5.86 -18.62 11.87
C ALA A 104 5.42 -20.10 11.84
N ARG A 105 4.41 -20.44 11.01
CA ARG A 105 3.95 -21.83 10.82
C ARG A 105 5.03 -22.76 10.27
N ARG A 106 5.90 -22.28 9.38
CA ARG A 106 7.00 -23.09 8.83
C ARG A 106 8.06 -23.41 9.89
N ARG A 107 8.38 -22.46 10.78
CA ARG A 107 9.36 -22.67 11.86
C ARG A 107 8.91 -23.74 12.85
N THR A 108 7.66 -23.68 13.30
CA THR A 108 7.10 -24.68 14.22
C THR A 108 7.08 -26.08 13.61
N ARG A 109 6.84 -26.18 12.28
CA ARG A 109 6.89 -27.47 11.57
C ARG A 109 8.31 -28.04 11.53
N THR A 110 9.32 -27.23 11.19
CA THR A 110 10.72 -27.68 11.18
C THR A 110 11.21 -28.12 12.56
N GLU A 111 10.87 -27.38 13.61
CA GLU A 111 11.22 -27.73 15.00
C GLU A 111 10.62 -29.09 15.40
N SER A 112 9.34 -29.34 15.08
CA SER A 112 8.68 -30.62 15.38
C SER A 112 9.32 -31.83 14.68
N THR A 113 9.83 -31.67 13.46
CA THR A 113 10.53 -32.74 12.72
C THR A 113 11.88 -33.08 13.36
N ILE A 114 12.64 -32.08 13.83
CA ILE A 114 13.96 -32.30 14.45
C ILE A 114 13.80 -33.03 15.80
N THR A 115 12.81 -32.66 16.61
CA THR A 115 12.56 -33.32 17.90
C THR A 115 12.02 -34.75 17.78
N ALA A 116 11.43 -35.11 16.64
CA ALA A 116 10.85 -36.44 16.40
C ALA A 116 11.89 -37.47 15.90
N GLN A 117 13.13 -37.06 15.61
CA GLN A 117 14.20 -37.95 15.19
C GLN A 117 14.90 -38.52 16.44
N PRO A 118 14.75 -39.81 16.77
CA PRO A 118 15.46 -40.41 17.90
C PRO A 118 16.97 -40.37 17.62
N ALA A 119 17.74 -39.98 18.63
CA ALA A 119 19.19 -40.09 18.60
C ALA A 119 19.56 -41.57 18.43
N VAL A 120 20.23 -41.88 17.31
CA VAL A 120 20.84 -43.20 17.04
C VAL A 120 22.25 -43.21 17.60
#